data_AF-A0AAN5PL18-F1
#
_entry.id   AF-A0AAN5PL18-F1
#
_cell.length_a   1.000
_cell.length_b   1.000
_cell.length_c   1.000
_cell.angle_alpha   90.00
_cell.angle_beta   90.00
_cell.angle_gamma   90.00
#
_symmetry.space_group_name_H-M   'P 1'
#
loop_
_entity.id
_entity.type
_entity.pdbx_description
1 polymer ?
#
loop_
_entity_poly.entity_id
_entity_poly.type
_entity_poly.pdbx_seq_one_letter_code
_entity_poly.pdbx_strand_id
1 'polypeptide(L)'
;AYSYPATVGGGYVIISEALTMSPAFSVLCSLIVIRFIMTMLSYSSGVPGGIFAPMLALGTLFGLGFFHLFQWLSMDFSIEPGMFAVAGMGALFAAAVRSPITGVVLVVEMTKNYSLILPLMVSCITATIVVQLARNEPIYTQLLERTLRLNAK
;
A
#
# COMPACT_ATOMS: atom_id res chain seq x y z
N ALA A 1 17.37 9.56 -7.53
CA ALA A 1 16.74 8.88 -8.68
C ALA A 1 17.72 7.94 -9.39
N TYR A 2 18.80 8.45 -10.00
CA TYR A 2 19.77 7.61 -10.74
C TYR A 2 20.49 6.57 -9.84
N SER A 3 20.96 6.97 -8.67
CA SER A 3 21.70 6.07 -7.76
C SER A 3 20.82 5.12 -6.95
N TYR A 4 19.56 5.49 -6.69
CA TYR A 4 18.64 4.73 -5.83
C TYR A 4 17.21 4.75 -6.41
N PRO A 5 16.95 4.01 -7.51
CA PRO A 5 15.67 4.08 -8.23
C PRO A 5 14.47 3.64 -7.37
N ALA A 6 14.65 2.66 -6.48
CA ALA A 6 13.60 2.17 -5.59
C ALA A 6 13.05 3.23 -4.60
N THR A 7 13.78 4.31 -4.34
CA THR A 7 13.31 5.38 -3.44
C THR A 7 12.34 6.36 -4.10
N VAL A 8 12.25 6.35 -5.43
CA VAL A 8 11.49 7.33 -6.23
C VAL A 8 10.48 6.64 -7.16
N GLY A 9 9.69 7.43 -7.90
CA GLY A 9 8.74 6.94 -8.90
C GLY A 9 7.49 6.26 -8.33
N GLY A 10 6.64 5.74 -9.21
CA GLY A 10 5.33 5.17 -8.86
C GLY A 10 5.39 3.88 -8.03
N GLY A 11 6.51 3.16 -8.06
CA GLY A 11 6.73 1.96 -7.24
C GLY A 11 6.31 0.63 -7.86
N TYR A 12 5.88 0.59 -9.13
CA TYR A 12 5.55 -0.67 -9.82
C TYR A 12 6.71 -1.67 -9.84
N VAL A 13 7.94 -1.19 -10.07
CA VAL A 13 9.16 -2.02 -10.04
C VAL A 13 9.32 -2.68 -8.67
N ILE A 14 9.08 -1.94 -7.60
CA ILE A 14 9.16 -2.46 -6.22
C ILE A 14 8.08 -3.50 -5.98
N ILE A 15 6.87 -3.29 -6.49
CA ILE A 15 5.79 -4.27 -6.36
C ILE A 15 6.20 -5.58 -7.06
N SER A 16 6.73 -5.52 -8.27
CA SER A 16 7.18 -6.73 -8.99
C SER A 16 8.40 -7.40 -8.36
N GLU A 17 9.37 -6.61 -7.87
CA GLU A 17 10.55 -7.13 -7.20
C GLU A 17 10.20 -7.71 -5.83
N ALA A 18 9.32 -7.08 -5.06
CA ALA A 18 8.83 -7.56 -3.77
C ALA A 18 8.11 -8.91 -3.85
N LEU A 19 7.50 -9.22 -5.00
CA LEU A 19 6.83 -10.50 -5.25
C LEU A 19 7.81 -11.63 -5.60
N THR A 20 9.03 -11.30 -6.04
CA THR A 20 10.02 -12.27 -6.52
C THR A 20 11.26 -12.35 -5.63
N MET A 21 11.58 -11.28 -4.92
CA MET A 21 12.71 -11.14 -4.01
C MET A 21 12.23 -10.67 -2.65
N SER A 22 12.69 -11.31 -1.58
CA SER A 22 12.48 -10.88 -0.19
C SER A 22 13.67 -10.01 0.27
N PRO A 23 13.59 -8.67 0.16
CA PRO A 23 14.65 -7.79 0.66
C PRO A 23 14.82 -7.95 2.17
N ALA A 24 16.03 -7.73 2.67
CA ALA A 24 16.30 -7.77 4.11
C ALA A 24 15.40 -6.76 4.87
N PHE A 25 14.96 -7.15 6.06
CA PHE A 25 14.03 -6.35 6.89
C PHE A 25 14.51 -4.91 7.12
N SER A 26 15.81 -4.69 7.33
CA SER A 26 16.38 -3.35 7.51
C SER A 26 16.21 -2.46 6.27
N VAL A 27 16.46 -3.00 5.09
CA VAL A 27 16.28 -2.30 3.80
C VAL A 27 14.81 -1.96 3.61
N LEU A 28 13.91 -2.90 3.89
CA LEU A 28 12.48 -2.71 3.78
C LEU A 28 11.98 -1.58 4.69
N CYS A 29 12.37 -1.56 5.97
CA CYS A 29 12.03 -0.47 6.88
C CYS A 29 12.53 0.88 6.37
N SER A 30 13.77 0.95 5.87
CA SER A 30 14.31 2.18 5.31
C SER A 30 13.52 2.66 4.07
N LEU A 31 13.14 1.73 3.18
CA LEU A 31 12.36 2.03 1.99
C LEU A 31 10.96 2.54 2.31
N ILE A 32 10.29 1.95 3.31
CA ILE A 32 8.97 2.41 3.77
C ILE A 32 9.05 3.88 4.20
N VAL A 33 10.00 4.22 5.07
CA VAL A 33 10.16 5.58 5.60
C VAL A 33 10.49 6.57 4.49
N ILE A 34 11.49 6.24 3.66
CA ILE A 34 11.92 7.13 2.57
C ILE A 34 10.79 7.35 1.57
N ARG A 35 10.10 6.29 1.14
CA ARG A 35 9.01 6.40 0.16
C ARG A 35 7.81 7.13 0.72
N PHE A 36 7.48 6.93 1.99
CA PHE A 36 6.38 7.65 2.63
C PHE A 36 6.63 9.16 2.59
N ILE A 37 7.83 9.59 3.00
CA ILE A 37 8.24 11.00 2.98
C ILE A 37 8.26 11.53 1.54
N MET A 38 8.88 10.81 0.61
CA MET A 38 8.96 11.23 -0.80
C MET A 38 7.59 11.34 -1.46
N THR A 39 6.66 10.44 -1.13
CA THR A 39 5.28 10.48 -1.63
C THR A 39 4.54 11.71 -1.09
N MET A 40 4.69 12.02 0.19
CA MET A 40 4.09 13.23 0.76
C MET A 40 4.66 14.51 0.13
N LEU A 41 5.99 14.62 0.00
CA LEU A 41 6.64 15.77 -0.63
C LEU A 41 6.17 15.94 -2.08
N SER A 42 6.15 14.85 -2.85
CA SER A 42 5.77 14.87 -4.26
C SER A 42 4.29 15.19 -4.48
N TYR A 43 3.40 14.70 -3.61
CA TYR A 43 1.97 15.00 -3.73
C TYR A 43 1.63 16.41 -3.23
N SER A 44 2.32 16.88 -2.18
CA SER A 44 2.12 18.21 -1.62
C SER A 44 2.59 19.36 -2.53
N SER A 45 3.47 19.07 -3.50
CA SER A 45 4.00 20.09 -4.41
C SER A 45 3.00 20.58 -5.46
N GLY A 46 1.79 19.99 -5.53
CA GLY A 46 0.75 20.41 -6.47
C GLY A 46 1.02 20.07 -7.93
N VAL A 47 2.05 19.26 -8.20
CA VAL A 47 2.35 18.74 -9.54
C VAL A 47 1.24 17.76 -9.93
N PRO A 48 0.70 17.82 -11.17
CA PRO A 48 -0.34 16.90 -11.61
C PRO A 48 0.15 15.45 -11.50
N GLY A 49 -0.44 14.70 -10.57
CA GLY A 49 -0.07 13.32 -10.26
C GLY A 49 -1.02 12.69 -9.25
N GLY A 50 -1.07 11.36 -9.24
CA GLY A 50 -1.92 10.59 -8.32
C GLY A 50 -1.13 9.96 -7.18
N ILE A 51 -1.76 9.81 -6.01
CA ILE A 51 -1.24 9.05 -4.85
C ILE A 51 -1.42 7.54 -4.98
N PHE A 52 -2.17 7.10 -6.00
CA PHE A 52 -2.64 5.73 -6.16
C PHE A 52 -1.51 4.68 -6.16
N ALA A 53 -0.60 4.73 -7.14
CA ALA A 53 0.47 3.74 -7.27
C ALA A 53 1.48 3.78 -6.11
N PRO A 54 1.90 4.96 -5.60
CA PRO A 54 2.72 5.03 -4.40
C PRO A 54 2.10 4.37 -3.17
N MET A 55 0.77 4.49 -2.98
CA MET A 55 0.07 3.80 -1.89
C MET A 55 0.13 2.29 -2.05
N LEU A 56 -0.08 1.75 -3.25
CA LEU A 56 0.05 0.30 -3.46
C LEU A 56 1.45 -0.19 -3.12
N ALA A 57 2.49 0.50 -3.60
CA ALA A 57 3.87 0.14 -3.33
C ALA A 57 4.21 0.19 -1.83
N LEU A 58 3.72 1.21 -1.10
CA LEU A 58 3.87 1.27 0.34
C LEU A 58 3.15 0.11 1.04
N GLY A 59 1.93 -0.21 0.61
CA GLY A 59 1.15 -1.34 1.16
C GLY A 59 1.87 -2.67 0.96
N THR A 60 2.46 -2.89 -0.22
CA THR A 60 3.28 -4.08 -0.50
C THR A 60 4.48 -4.19 0.44
N LEU A 61 5.21 -3.09 0.64
CA LEU A 61 6.35 -3.06 1.56
C LEU A 61 5.92 -3.31 3.01
N PHE A 62 4.83 -2.69 3.46
CA PHE A 62 4.29 -2.95 4.81
C PHE A 62 3.89 -4.42 4.98
N GLY A 63 3.24 -5.02 3.98
CA GLY A 63 2.88 -6.43 3.99
C GLY A 63 4.10 -7.34 4.16
N LEU A 64 5.14 -7.12 3.37
CA LEU A 64 6.41 -7.85 3.52
C LEU A 64 7.10 -7.62 4.88
N GLY A 65 6.99 -6.41 5.45
CA GLY A 65 7.47 -6.13 6.80
C GLY A 65 6.76 -6.99 7.85
N PHE A 66 5.44 -7.16 7.72
CA PHE A 66 4.67 -8.06 8.58
C PHE A 66 5.06 -9.53 8.39
N PHE A 67 5.37 -9.98 7.17
CA PHE A 67 5.88 -11.34 6.94
C PHE A 67 7.16 -11.61 7.74
N HIS A 68 8.14 -10.71 7.69
CA HIS A 68 9.38 -10.87 8.46
C HIS A 68 9.16 -10.87 9.98
N LEU A 69 8.21 -10.08 10.48
CA LEU A 69 7.83 -10.09 11.89
C LEU A 69 7.22 -11.45 12.30
N PHE A 70 6.37 -12.02 11.46
CA PHE A 70 5.79 -13.36 11.68
C PHE A 70 6.84 -14.46 11.63
N GLN A 71 7.78 -14.38 10.68
CA GLN A 71 8.89 -15.32 10.57
C GLN A 71 9.79 -15.28 11.81
N TRP A 72 10.05 -14.09 12.34
CA TRP A 72 10.84 -13.93 13.58
C TRP A 72 10.16 -14.54 14.81
N LEU A 73 8.82 -14.55 14.84
CA LEU A 73 8.03 -15.19 15.90
C LEU A 73 7.98 -16.73 15.78
N SER A 74 8.77 -17.33 14.88
CA SER A 74 8.85 -18.79 14.65
C SER A 74 7.51 -19.46 14.37
N MET A 75 6.58 -18.73 13.75
CA MET A 75 5.32 -19.31 13.29
C MET A 75 5.55 -20.02 11.95
N ASP A 76 5.89 -21.30 12.00
CA ASP A 76 6.13 -22.20 10.85
C ASP A 76 4.81 -22.54 10.13
N PHE A 77 4.16 -21.51 9.59
CA PHE A 77 3.14 -21.71 8.58
C PHE A 77 3.81 -21.71 7.20
N SER A 78 3.32 -22.54 6.29
CA SER A 78 3.69 -22.55 4.87
C SER A 78 3.18 -21.29 4.15
N ILE A 79 3.62 -20.11 4.61
CA ILE A 79 3.19 -18.82 4.10
C ILE A 79 4.30 -18.24 3.25
N GLU A 80 3.97 -17.91 2.00
CA GLU A 80 4.89 -17.24 1.11
C GLU A 80 4.87 -15.72 1.37
N PRO A 81 6.03 -15.04 1.26
CA PRO A 81 6.12 -13.59 1.43
C PRO A 81 5.18 -12.83 0.49
N GLY A 82 4.97 -13.35 -0.73
CA GLY A 82 4.05 -12.79 -1.71
C GLY A 82 2.61 -12.67 -1.22
N MET A 83 2.15 -13.58 -0.35
CA MET A 83 0.78 -13.53 0.19
C MET A 83 0.57 -12.30 1.07
N PHE A 84 1.52 -12.01 1.95
CA PHE A 84 1.49 -10.81 2.80
C PHE A 84 1.69 -9.53 1.99
N ALA A 85 2.57 -9.57 0.98
CA ALA A 85 2.81 -8.44 0.09
C ALA A 85 1.52 -8.02 -0.65
N VAL A 86 0.79 -8.99 -1.21
CA VAL A 86 -0.48 -8.77 -1.92
C VAL A 86 -1.58 -8.31 -0.97
N ALA A 87 -1.69 -8.92 0.22
CA ALA A 87 -2.65 -8.51 1.23
C ALA A 87 -2.42 -7.06 1.69
N GLY A 88 -1.17 -6.69 2.02
CA GLY A 88 -0.81 -5.33 2.43
C GLY A 88 -1.04 -4.29 1.33
N MET A 89 -0.76 -4.64 0.08
CA MET A 89 -0.98 -3.80 -1.11
C MET A 89 -2.45 -3.35 -1.21
N GLY A 90 -3.39 -4.30 -1.12
CA GLY A 90 -4.82 -3.99 -1.17
C GLY A 90 -5.33 -3.33 0.11
N ALA A 91 -4.86 -3.77 1.27
CA ALA A 91 -5.31 -3.28 2.57
C ALA A 91 -5.05 -1.78 2.74
N LEU A 92 -3.85 -1.29 2.42
CA LEU A 92 -3.53 0.14 2.55
C LEU A 92 -4.40 0.99 1.61
N PHE A 93 -4.61 0.53 0.38
CA PHE A 93 -5.49 1.21 -0.57
C PHE A 93 -6.94 1.25 -0.07
N ALA A 94 -7.48 0.11 0.36
CA ALA A 94 -8.85 -0.01 0.86
C ALA A 94 -9.09 0.88 2.08
N ALA A 95 -8.12 0.92 3.01
CA ALA A 95 -8.14 1.78 4.18
C ALA A 95 -8.16 3.28 3.83
N ALA A 96 -7.28 3.72 2.93
CA ALA A 96 -7.13 5.14 2.59
C ALA A 96 -8.29 5.66 1.72
N VAL A 97 -8.71 4.88 0.73
CA VAL A 97 -9.70 5.29 -0.29
C VAL A 97 -11.14 4.95 0.11
N ARG A 98 -11.34 4.08 1.12
CA ARG A 98 -12.66 3.57 1.50
C ARG A 98 -13.36 2.79 0.37
N SER A 99 -12.59 2.07 -0.45
CA SER A 99 -13.13 1.21 -1.51
C SER A 99 -12.49 -0.18 -1.50
N PRO A 100 -12.95 -1.11 -0.63
CA PRO A 100 -12.35 -2.43 -0.50
C PRO A 100 -12.52 -3.28 -1.76
N ILE A 101 -13.70 -3.26 -2.40
CA ILE A 101 -13.96 -4.06 -3.61
C ILE A 101 -13.07 -3.61 -4.77
N THR A 102 -12.93 -2.30 -4.99
CA THR A 102 -12.01 -1.76 -6.01
C THR A 102 -10.56 -2.16 -5.72
N GLY A 103 -10.14 -2.12 -4.45
CA GLY A 103 -8.79 -2.54 -4.06
C GLY A 103 -8.52 -4.00 -4.36
N VAL A 104 -9.48 -4.88 -4.02
CA VAL A 104 -9.37 -6.33 -4.30
C VAL A 104 -9.27 -6.59 -5.79
N VAL A 105 -10.22 -6.07 -6.58
CA VAL A 105 -10.25 -6.28 -8.05
C VAL A 105 -8.95 -5.78 -8.67
N LEU A 106 -8.48 -4.60 -8.28
CA LEU A 106 -7.28 -4.03 -8.86
C LEU A 106 -6.02 -4.83 -8.57
N VAL A 107 -5.84 -5.27 -7.31
CA VAL A 107 -4.67 -6.07 -6.93
C VAL A 107 -4.72 -7.42 -7.62
N VAL A 108 -5.90 -8.03 -7.77
CA VAL A 108 -6.07 -9.28 -8.52
C VAL A 108 -5.71 -9.08 -9.98
N GLU A 109 -6.17 -8.01 -10.63
CA GLU A 109 -5.84 -7.71 -12.03
C GLU A 109 -4.33 -7.46 -12.23
N MET A 110 -3.68 -6.75 -11.30
CA MET A 110 -2.25 -6.47 -11.38
C MET A 110 -1.38 -7.72 -11.15
N THR A 111 -1.80 -8.61 -10.25
CA THR A 111 -1.02 -9.81 -9.86
C THR A 111 -1.41 -11.05 -10.65
N LYS A 112 -2.59 -11.05 -11.28
CA LYS A 112 -3.23 -12.20 -11.96
C LYS A 112 -3.34 -13.45 -11.08
N ASN A 113 -3.32 -13.30 -9.75
CA ASN A 113 -3.37 -14.39 -8.79
C ASN A 113 -4.71 -14.43 -8.05
N TYR A 114 -5.67 -15.16 -8.62
CA TYR A 114 -7.01 -15.31 -8.07
C TYR A 114 -7.06 -16.21 -6.82
N SER A 115 -6.05 -17.06 -6.61
CA SER A 115 -5.98 -17.94 -5.43
C SER A 115 -5.92 -17.15 -4.12
N LEU A 116 -5.41 -15.91 -4.16
CA LEU A 116 -5.27 -15.03 -3.00
C LEU A 116 -6.47 -14.09 -2.80
N ILE A 117 -7.55 -14.23 -3.56
CA ILE A 117 -8.68 -13.30 -3.51
C ILE A 117 -9.39 -13.29 -2.15
N LEU A 118 -9.54 -14.44 -1.50
CA LEU A 118 -10.13 -14.55 -0.16
C LEU A 118 -9.29 -13.82 0.91
N PRO A 119 -8.00 -14.14 1.12
CA PRO A 119 -7.20 -13.44 2.13
C PRO A 119 -7.06 -11.94 1.82
N LEU A 120 -6.98 -11.58 0.54
CA LEU A 120 -7.00 -10.18 0.10
C LEU A 120 -8.31 -9.48 0.50
N MET A 121 -9.47 -10.07 0.23
CA MET A 121 -10.78 -9.52 0.65
C MET A 121 -10.84 -9.31 2.16
N VAL A 122 -10.41 -10.32 2.94
CA VAL A 122 -10.40 -10.21 4.41
C VAL A 122 -9.50 -9.05 4.84
N SER A 123 -8.30 -8.92 4.29
CA SER A 123 -7.38 -7.82 4.62
C SER A 123 -7.94 -6.43 4.26
N CYS A 124 -8.56 -6.29 3.08
CA CYS A 124 -9.17 -5.03 2.64
C CYS A 124 -10.38 -4.63 3.50
N ILE A 125 -11.26 -5.60 3.80
CA ILE A 125 -12.45 -5.36 4.63
C ILE A 125 -12.05 -5.01 6.05
N THR A 126 -11.13 -5.78 6.65
CA THR A 126 -10.64 -5.50 8.01
C THR A 126 -9.98 -4.14 8.11
N ALA A 127 -9.09 -3.79 7.16
CA ALA A 127 -8.46 -2.47 7.11
C ALA A 127 -9.50 -1.34 6.97
N THR A 128 -10.53 -1.55 6.15
CA THR A 128 -11.65 -0.60 6.00
C THR A 128 -12.40 -0.43 7.32
N ILE A 129 -12.78 -1.52 7.99
CA ILE A 129 -13.50 -1.50 9.28
C ILE A 129 -12.66 -0.77 10.33
N VAL A 130 -11.37 -1.08 10.45
CA VAL A 130 -10.47 -0.44 11.43
C VAL A 130 -10.46 1.08 11.25
N VAL A 131 -10.32 1.57 10.00
CA VAL A 131 -10.31 3.01 9.74
C VAL A 131 -11.70 3.64 9.92
N GLN A 132 -12.80 2.88 9.74
CA GLN A 132 -14.17 3.36 10.06
C GLN A 132 -14.36 3.52 11.57
N LEU A 133 -13.89 2.55 12.36
CA LEU A 133 -13.92 2.62 13.82
C LEU A 133 -13.07 3.77 14.35
N ALA A 134 -11.93 4.05 13.70
CA ALA A 134 -11.10 5.21 13.99
C ALA A 134 -11.72 6.55 13.55
N ARG A 135 -12.91 6.56 12.94
CA ARG A 135 -13.62 7.75 12.45
C ARG A 135 -12.82 8.61 11.46
N ASN A 136 -11.93 7.99 10.71
CA ASN A 136 -11.18 8.66 9.64
C ASN A 136 -12.00 8.70 8.35
N GLU A 137 -12.06 9.86 7.71
CA GLU A 137 -12.76 10.05 6.45
C GLU A 137 -11.93 9.53 5.26
N PRO A 138 -12.58 9.16 4.13
CA PRO A 138 -11.87 8.75 2.92
C PRO A 138 -11.02 9.89 2.35
N ILE A 139 -9.80 9.59 1.91
CA ILE A 139 -8.83 10.61 1.47
C ILE A 139 -9.39 11.50 0.33
N TYR A 140 -10.08 10.91 -0.65
CA TYR A 140 -10.62 11.69 -1.77
C TYR A 140 -11.81 12.57 -1.37
N THR A 141 -12.58 12.17 -0.36
CA THR A 141 -13.63 13.02 0.22
C THR A 141 -13.00 14.24 0.91
N GLN A 142 -11.96 14.02 1.71
CA GLN A 142 -11.24 15.11 2.39
C GLN A 142 -10.61 16.10 1.40
N LEU A 143 -10.01 15.59 0.32
CA LEU A 143 -9.43 16.42 -0.74
C LEU A 143 -10.50 17.23 -1.50
N LEU A 144 -11.65 16.61 -1.79
CA LEU A 144 -12.78 17.28 -2.43
C LEU A 144 -13.32 18.40 -1.53
N GLU A 145 -13.59 18.11 -0.26
CA GLU A 145 -14.07 19.11 0.69
C GLU A 145 -13.10 20.28 0.84
N ARG A 146 -11.81 20.00 0.94
CA ARG A 146 -10.78 21.05 1.00
C ARG A 146 -10.82 21.94 -0.24
N THR A 147 -10.99 21.34 -1.42
CA THR A 147 -11.06 22.08 -2.69
C THR A 147 -12.30 22.97 -2.75
N LEU A 148 -13.47 22.45 -2.36
CA LEU A 148 -14.71 23.22 -2.30
C LEU A 148 -14.62 24.39 -1.31
N ARG A 149 -14.01 24.18 -0.13
CA ARG A 149 -13.80 25.24 0.87
C ARG A 149 -12.87 26.35 0.38
N LEU A 150 -11.86 26.02 -0.43
CA LEU A 150 -10.94 27.01 -1.00
C LEU A 150 -11.58 27.82 -2.14
N ASN A 151 -12.44 27.20 -2.95
CA ASN A 151 -13.15 27.88 -4.05
C ASN A 151 -14.36 28.70 -3.60
N ALA A 152 -14.87 28.46 -2.38
CA ALA A 152 -15.98 29.24 -1.81
C ALA A 152 -15.54 30.55 -1.14
N LYS A 153 -14.22 30.80 -1.03
CA LYS A 153 -13.63 32.07 -0.61
C LYS A 153 -13.28 32.92 -1.84
#